data_AF-A0A166SNQ3-F1
#
_entry.id   AF-A0A166SNQ3-F1
#
_cell.length_a   1.000
_cell.length_b   1.000
_cell.length_c   1.000
_cell.angle_alpha   90.00
_cell.angle_beta   90.00
_cell.angle_gamma   90.00
#
_symmetry.space_group_name_H-M   'P 1'
#
loop_
_entity.id
_entity.type
_entity.pdbx_description
1 polymer ?
#
loop_
_entity_poly.entity_id
_entity_poly.type
_entity_poly.pdbx_seq_one_letter_code
_entity_poly.pdbx_strand_id
1 'polypeptide(L)'
;TIVQLTENFRLNPDLGEFVATIYSRPFKPQKVQARHVATRLKSLVIGTDADKTTAQVQHMLLALGNVMLRQPQNLLQPPHRNLVEKSTEPDISAMPHPISLALIKLECRAARPEQTPYEVYVRGEATVAAALVKSLQKCSPSEDIFVATPHRVQRQAVKAALRAGDDSDSDLVHAFQRMDPMENRGKLIVDTVEKLQGSEAAFVVALFSLPDNTASGSSQSELAFLLERRRLNVAISRAKTLCILVTSNNVLRPPVSALADEGTAKGYTFLRSYEERAWSA
;
A
#
# COMPACT_ATOMS: atom_id res chain seq x y z
N THR A 1 28.25 1.44 11.68
CA THR A 1 27.46 2.41 12.47
C THR A 1 26.05 1.86 12.63
N ILE A 2 25.72 1.37 13.82
CA ILE A 2 24.42 0.76 14.13
C ILE A 2 23.43 1.91 14.23
N VAL A 3 22.56 2.06 13.22
CA VAL A 3 21.49 3.06 13.26
C VAL A 3 20.52 2.64 14.35
N GLN A 4 20.46 3.51 15.36
CA GLN A 4 19.72 3.40 16.59
C GLN A 4 18.21 3.40 16.31
N LEU A 5 17.63 2.21 16.08
CA LEU A 5 16.18 2.00 16.03
C LEU A 5 15.61 1.88 17.46
N THR A 6 15.85 2.91 18.27
CA THR A 6 15.08 3.16 19.50
C THR A 6 13.85 4.03 19.19
N GLU A 7 13.38 4.04 17.95
CA GLU A 7 12.10 4.64 17.60
C GLU A 7 10.99 3.69 18.07
N ASN A 8 10.09 4.22 18.88
CA ASN A 8 8.94 3.51 19.43
C ASN A 8 7.96 3.13 18.30
N PHE A 9 8.29 2.13 17.50
CA PHE A 9 7.39 1.60 16.47
C PHE A 9 6.15 1.01 17.15
N ARG A 10 5.05 1.77 17.09
CA ARG A 10 3.72 1.34 17.56
C ARG A 10 2.98 0.72 16.38
N LEU A 11 3.38 -0.50 16.03
CA LEU A 11 2.78 -1.26 14.93
C LEU A 11 1.64 -2.14 15.45
N ASN A 12 0.65 -2.40 14.60
CA ASN A 12 -0.27 -3.53 14.80
C ASN A 12 0.53 -4.85 14.87
N PRO A 13 0.15 -5.83 15.73
CA PRO A 13 0.79 -7.14 15.80
C PRO A 13 1.23 -7.75 14.47
N ASP A 14 0.36 -7.78 13.46
CA ASP A 14 0.64 -8.36 12.13
C ASP A 14 1.82 -7.65 11.42
N LEU A 15 1.78 -6.31 11.38
CA LEU A 15 2.89 -5.49 10.87
C LEU A 15 4.16 -5.64 11.71
N GLY A 16 4.02 -5.72 13.04
CA GLY A 16 5.14 -5.92 13.96
C GLY A 16 5.84 -7.26 13.72
N GLU A 17 5.09 -8.34 13.54
CA GLU A 17 5.61 -9.66 13.20
C GLU A 17 6.27 -9.67 11.81
N PHE A 18 5.64 -9.03 10.82
CA PHE A 18 6.22 -8.86 9.50
C PHE A 18 7.58 -8.15 9.58
N VAL A 19 7.62 -7.00 10.25
CA VAL A 19 8.83 -6.19 10.41
C VAL A 19 9.86 -6.88 11.33
N ALA A 20 9.46 -7.77 12.24
CA ALA A 20 10.41 -8.58 13.02
C ALA A 20 11.21 -9.59 12.17
N THR A 21 10.75 -9.94 10.96
CA THR A 21 11.56 -10.79 10.05
C THR A 21 12.91 -10.17 9.66
N ILE A 22 13.05 -8.87 9.86
CA ILE A 22 14.25 -8.11 9.51
C ILE A 22 14.94 -7.48 10.71
N TYR A 23 14.34 -7.53 11.90
CA TYR A 23 14.89 -6.95 13.12
C TYR A 23 14.93 -7.97 14.25
N SER A 24 16.08 -8.06 14.91
CA SER A 24 16.31 -9.03 15.99
C SER A 24 15.50 -8.78 17.27
N ARG A 25 14.87 -7.60 17.39
CA ARG A 25 14.11 -7.22 18.59
C ARG A 25 12.60 -7.31 18.33
N PRO A 26 11.84 -7.94 19.23
CA PRO A 26 10.40 -7.99 19.13
C PRO A 26 9.79 -6.60 19.37
N PHE A 27 8.81 -6.24 18.53
CA PHE A 27 8.06 -5.00 18.66
C PHE A 27 6.95 -5.15 19.71
N LYS A 28 6.62 -4.06 20.42
CA LYS A 28 5.46 -4.05 21.32
C LYS A 28 4.21 -3.68 20.52
N PRO A 29 3.28 -4.62 20.29
CA PRO A 29 2.07 -4.36 19.52
C PRO A 29 1.19 -3.30 20.20
N GLN A 30 0.55 -2.44 19.40
CA GLN A 30 -0.52 -1.57 19.89
C GLN A 30 -1.84 -2.35 20.04
N LYS A 31 -2.74 -1.91 20.94
CA LYS A 31 -4.07 -2.50 21.14
C LYS A 31 -4.85 -2.55 19.81
N VAL A 32 -5.59 -3.64 19.62
CA VAL A 32 -6.31 -4.03 18.39
C VAL A 32 -7.16 -2.88 17.81
N GLN A 33 -6.64 -2.19 16.77
CA GLN A 33 -7.40 -1.20 15.99
C GLN A 33 -8.21 -1.82 14.84
N ALA A 34 -7.98 -3.10 14.54
CA ALA A 34 -8.51 -3.79 13.35
C ALA A 34 -10.02 -3.64 13.17
N ARG A 35 -10.81 -3.70 14.25
CA ARG A 35 -12.28 -3.61 14.17
C ARG A 35 -12.77 -2.24 13.69
N HIS A 36 -12.14 -1.15 14.11
CA HIS A 36 -12.56 0.19 13.69
C HIS A 36 -12.25 0.44 12.21
N VAL A 37 -11.07 -0.02 11.77
CA VAL A 37 -10.66 0.06 10.37
C VAL A 37 -11.61 -0.73 9.48
N ALA A 38 -11.94 -1.95 9.88
CA ALA A 38 -12.83 -2.82 9.13
C ALA A 38 -14.22 -2.21 8.94
N THR A 39 -14.80 -1.65 10.01
CA THR A 39 -16.09 -0.95 9.95
C THR A 39 -16.03 0.29 9.06
N ARG A 40 -14.94 1.07 9.13
CA ARG A 40 -14.73 2.26 8.28
C ARG A 40 -14.59 1.87 6.80
N LEU A 41 -13.78 0.86 6.48
CA LEU A 41 -13.65 0.37 5.11
C LEU A 41 -15.00 -0.14 4.57
N LYS A 42 -15.78 -0.83 5.40
CA LYS A 42 -17.11 -1.31 5.03
C LYS A 42 -18.13 -0.20 4.79
N SER A 43 -17.95 0.98 5.39
CA SER A 43 -18.84 2.13 5.16
C SER A 43 -18.58 2.87 3.84
N LEU A 44 -17.64 2.40 3.01
CA LEU A 44 -17.42 2.95 1.69
C LEU A 44 -18.65 2.72 0.80
N VAL A 45 -19.21 3.81 0.30
CA VAL A 45 -20.26 3.75 -0.73
C VAL A 45 -19.58 3.81 -2.09
N ILE A 46 -19.89 2.82 -2.94
CA ILE A 46 -19.44 2.83 -4.33
C ILE A 46 -20.26 3.88 -5.07
N GLY A 47 -19.58 4.92 -5.55
CA GLY A 47 -20.25 5.99 -6.29
C GLY A 47 -20.75 5.48 -7.63
N THR A 48 -21.98 5.80 -8.01
CA THR A 48 -22.55 5.45 -9.32
C THR A 48 -21.82 6.11 -10.48
N ASP A 49 -21.24 7.29 -10.23
CA ASP A 49 -20.50 8.09 -11.22
C ASP A 49 -18.98 7.98 -11.05
N ALA A 50 -18.51 7.04 -10.22
CA ALA A 50 -17.08 6.83 -10.05
C ALA A 50 -16.46 6.30 -11.35
N ASP A 51 -15.27 6.80 -11.69
CA ASP A 51 -14.51 6.19 -12.77
C ASP A 51 -14.20 4.71 -12.44
N LYS A 52 -13.93 3.92 -13.49
CA LYS A 52 -13.72 2.48 -13.35
C LYS A 52 -12.63 2.13 -12.33
N THR A 53 -11.55 2.90 -12.30
CA THR A 53 -10.42 2.68 -11.38
C THR A 53 -10.82 2.92 -9.94
N THR A 54 -11.56 4.00 -9.67
CA THR A 54 -12.07 4.35 -8.35
C THR A 54 -13.06 3.30 -7.86
N ALA A 55 -13.97 2.85 -8.72
CA ALA A 55 -14.90 1.78 -8.38
C ALA A 55 -14.15 0.48 -8.01
N GLN A 56 -13.15 0.07 -8.80
CA GLN A 56 -12.32 -1.11 -8.52
C GLN A 56 -11.58 -0.99 -7.18
N VAL A 57 -10.99 0.17 -6.90
CA VAL A 57 -10.32 0.44 -5.62
C VAL A 57 -11.31 0.38 -4.45
N GLN A 58 -12.50 0.97 -4.59
CA GLN A 58 -13.54 0.93 -3.56
C GLN A 58 -14.02 -0.50 -3.30
N HIS A 59 -14.25 -1.30 -4.36
CA HIS A 59 -14.57 -2.71 -4.23
C HIS A 59 -13.48 -3.50 -3.51
N MET A 60 -12.21 -3.23 -3.83
CA MET A 60 -11.06 -3.85 -3.15
C MET A 60 -11.05 -3.52 -1.65
N LEU A 61 -11.18 -2.24 -1.30
CA LEU A 61 -11.19 -1.80 0.10
C LEU A 61 -12.40 -2.34 0.87
N LEU A 62 -13.57 -2.42 0.24
CA LEU A 62 -14.76 -3.06 0.79
C LEU A 62 -14.53 -4.56 1.05
N ALA A 63 -13.96 -5.27 0.07
CA ALA A 63 -13.60 -6.67 0.24
C ALA A 63 -12.62 -6.83 1.40
N LEU A 64 -11.62 -5.95 1.53
CA LEU A 64 -10.66 -5.97 2.64
C LEU A 64 -11.36 -5.77 3.99
N GLY A 65 -12.29 -4.83 4.09
CA GLY A 65 -13.14 -4.64 5.27
C GLY A 65 -13.97 -5.87 5.61
N ASN A 66 -14.54 -6.54 4.60
CA ASN A 66 -15.26 -7.80 4.78
C ASN A 66 -14.35 -8.89 5.33
N VAL A 67 -13.15 -9.07 4.78
CA VAL A 67 -12.19 -10.06 5.31
C VAL A 67 -11.81 -9.76 6.76
N MET A 68 -11.51 -8.50 7.10
CA MET A 68 -11.20 -8.10 8.49
C MET A 68 -12.35 -8.43 9.46
N LEU A 69 -13.60 -8.38 8.99
CA LEU A 69 -14.82 -8.76 9.72
C LEU A 69 -15.18 -10.26 9.57
N ARG A 70 -14.33 -11.08 8.94
CA ARG A 70 -14.58 -12.49 8.63
C ARG A 70 -15.87 -12.74 7.81
N GLN A 71 -16.18 -11.81 6.91
CA GLN A 71 -17.32 -11.88 6.01
C GLN A 71 -16.91 -12.40 4.63
N PRO A 72 -17.80 -13.10 3.92
CA PRO A 72 -17.49 -13.66 2.60
C PRO A 72 -17.23 -12.56 1.57
N GLN A 73 -16.28 -12.83 0.67
CA GLN A 73 -15.92 -11.96 -0.44
C GLN A 73 -15.23 -12.81 -1.53
N ASN A 74 -15.28 -12.37 -2.78
CA ASN A 74 -14.78 -13.14 -3.94
C ASN A 74 -13.67 -12.42 -4.74
N LEU A 75 -13.18 -11.29 -4.23
CA LEU A 75 -12.25 -10.42 -4.94
C LEU A 75 -10.79 -10.65 -4.51
N LEU A 76 -10.53 -10.71 -3.22
CA LEU A 76 -9.21 -10.84 -2.64
C LEU A 76 -8.80 -12.31 -2.50
N GLN A 77 -7.55 -12.60 -2.86
CA GLN A 77 -6.91 -13.88 -2.58
C GLN A 77 -6.31 -13.87 -1.17
N PRO A 78 -6.50 -14.95 -0.38
CA PRO A 78 -5.94 -15.04 0.96
C PRO A 78 -4.41 -15.19 0.95
N PRO A 79 -3.74 -14.84 2.06
CA PRO A 79 -2.33 -15.12 2.27
C PRO A 79 -2.01 -16.62 2.13
N HIS A 80 -0.86 -16.93 1.51
CA HIS A 80 -0.43 -18.30 1.27
C HIS A 80 0.07 -19.02 2.54
N ARG A 81 0.48 -18.27 3.57
CA ARG A 81 1.11 -18.83 4.78
C ARG A 81 0.12 -19.43 5.79
N ASN A 82 -1.17 -19.51 5.48
CA ASN A 82 -2.21 -20.13 6.33
C ASN A 82 -2.27 -21.67 6.27
N LEU A 83 -1.13 -22.37 6.19
CA LEU A 83 -1.09 -23.84 6.17
C LEU A 83 -0.88 -24.52 7.54
N VAL A 84 -0.82 -23.79 8.67
CA VAL A 84 -0.55 -24.42 9.99
C VAL A 84 -1.48 -23.99 11.13
N GLU A 85 -2.67 -23.43 10.87
CA GLU A 85 -3.74 -23.44 11.88
C GLU A 85 -4.98 -24.15 11.33
N LYS A 86 -4.93 -25.48 11.40
CA LYS A 86 -6.15 -26.32 11.39
C LYS A 86 -6.91 -26.02 12.68
N SER A 87 -7.79 -25.02 12.66
CA SER A 87 -8.97 -25.00 13.53
C SER A 87 -10.20 -25.22 12.64
N THR A 88 -10.87 -26.34 12.89
CA THR A 88 -11.82 -27.00 11.99
C THR A 88 -13.24 -26.46 12.10
N GLU A 89 -13.48 -25.30 12.72
CA GLU A 89 -14.82 -24.74 12.84
C GLU A 89 -14.82 -23.20 12.69
N PRO A 90 -15.81 -22.63 11.98
CA PRO A 90 -16.01 -21.19 11.95
C PRO A 90 -16.52 -20.74 13.33
N ASP A 91 -15.61 -20.39 14.22
CA ASP A 91 -15.95 -19.79 15.50
C ASP A 91 -16.51 -18.37 15.27
N ILE A 92 -17.83 -18.26 15.38
CA ILE A 92 -18.60 -17.01 15.25
C ILE A 92 -18.24 -16.02 16.38
N SER A 93 -17.59 -16.50 17.45
CA SER A 93 -17.08 -15.68 18.56
C SER A 93 -15.62 -15.22 18.37
N ALA A 94 -14.94 -15.69 17.32
CA ALA A 94 -13.54 -15.40 17.11
C ALA A 94 -13.30 -13.93 16.76
N MET A 95 -12.34 -13.33 17.47
CA MET A 95 -11.94 -11.94 17.32
C MET A 95 -11.63 -11.57 15.85
N PRO A 96 -11.91 -10.32 15.42
CA PRO A 96 -11.55 -9.81 14.10
C PRO A 96 -10.08 -10.12 13.78
N HIS A 97 -9.81 -10.62 12.58
CA HIS A 97 -8.44 -10.91 12.17
C HIS A 97 -7.76 -9.58 11.81
N PRO A 98 -6.68 -9.18 12.51
CA PRO A 98 -5.99 -7.94 12.19
C PRO A 98 -5.25 -8.11 10.87
N ILE A 99 -5.83 -7.60 9.79
CA ILE A 99 -5.15 -7.52 8.50
C ILE A 99 -4.46 -6.18 8.43
N SER A 100 -3.14 -6.18 8.32
CA SER A 100 -2.36 -4.95 8.18
C SER A 100 -1.54 -4.89 6.90
N LEU A 101 -1.55 -5.97 6.10
CA LEU A 101 -0.86 -6.07 4.81
C LEU A 101 -1.85 -6.36 3.68
N ALA A 102 -1.85 -5.52 2.65
CA ALA A 102 -2.61 -5.72 1.43
C ALA A 102 -1.74 -5.46 0.19
N LEU A 103 -1.97 -6.21 -0.88
CA LEU A 103 -1.19 -6.15 -2.11
C LEU A 103 -2.13 -5.89 -3.29
N ILE A 104 -1.77 -4.94 -4.16
CA ILE A 104 -2.43 -4.74 -5.45
C ILE A 104 -1.42 -5.07 -6.54
N LYS A 105 -1.76 -6.01 -7.41
CA LYS A 105 -0.95 -6.33 -8.60
C LYS A 105 -1.49 -5.56 -9.79
N LEU A 106 -0.70 -4.60 -10.28
CA LEU A 106 -1.03 -3.85 -11.49
C LEU A 106 -0.73 -4.71 -12.73
N GLU A 107 -1.77 -4.88 -13.55
CA GLU A 107 -1.65 -5.43 -14.89
C GLU A 107 -1.74 -4.31 -15.93
N CYS A 108 -0.64 -4.03 -16.64
CA CYS A 108 -0.67 -3.07 -17.74
C CYS A 108 -1.12 -3.79 -19.02
N ARG A 109 -2.42 -3.73 -19.33
CA ARG A 109 -2.96 -4.29 -20.58
C ARG A 109 -2.94 -3.22 -21.67
N ALA A 110 -2.03 -3.37 -22.63
CA ALA A 110 -2.00 -2.58 -23.85
C ALA A 110 -2.23 -3.47 -25.06
N ALA A 111 -2.95 -2.96 -26.07
CA ALA A 111 -3.16 -3.67 -27.33
C ALA A 111 -1.85 -3.94 -28.08
N ARG A 112 -0.81 -3.12 -27.82
CA ARG A 112 0.57 -3.29 -28.28
C ARG A 112 1.52 -2.98 -27.12
N PRO A 113 1.91 -4.00 -26.32
CA PRO A 113 2.71 -3.79 -25.10
C PRO A 113 4.09 -3.18 -25.36
N GLU A 114 4.63 -3.38 -26.58
CA GLU A 114 5.93 -2.84 -27.00
C GLU A 114 5.97 -1.30 -27.09
N GLN A 115 4.82 -0.61 -27.04
CA GLN A 115 4.70 0.82 -27.30
C GLN A 115 4.11 1.64 -26.15
N THR A 116 3.76 1.04 -25.01
CA THR A 116 3.23 1.81 -23.88
C THR A 116 4.34 2.68 -23.28
N PRO A 117 4.25 4.01 -23.38
CA PRO A 117 5.27 4.88 -22.81
C PRO A 117 5.29 4.73 -21.29
N TYR A 118 6.49 4.79 -20.69
CA TYR A 118 6.67 4.77 -19.24
C TYR A 118 5.79 5.81 -18.52
N GLU A 119 5.56 6.96 -19.13
CA GLU A 119 4.69 8.01 -18.58
C GLU A 119 3.23 7.56 -18.43
N VAL A 120 2.70 6.77 -19.35
CA VAL A 120 1.32 6.24 -19.26
C VAL A 120 1.20 5.28 -18.09
N TYR A 121 2.23 4.46 -17.86
CA TYR A 121 2.30 3.58 -16.70
C TYR A 121 2.32 4.36 -15.37
N VAL A 122 3.21 5.34 -15.27
CA VAL A 122 3.34 6.25 -14.11
C VAL A 122 2.01 6.94 -13.80
N ARG A 123 1.31 7.45 -14.83
CA ARG A 123 0.00 8.09 -14.69
C ARG A 123 -1.06 7.08 -14.22
N GLY A 124 -1.10 5.88 -14.80
CA GLY A 124 -2.05 4.83 -14.41
C GLY A 124 -1.88 4.40 -12.95
N GLU A 125 -0.65 4.15 -12.52
CA GLU A 125 -0.33 3.86 -11.11
C GLU A 125 -0.71 5.04 -10.19
N ALA A 126 -0.45 6.28 -10.64
CA ALA A 126 -0.81 7.47 -9.88
C ALA A 126 -2.33 7.64 -9.72
N THR A 127 -3.12 7.27 -10.74
CA THR A 127 -4.59 7.24 -10.66
C THR A 127 -5.07 6.24 -9.62
N VAL A 128 -4.50 5.03 -9.59
CA VAL A 128 -4.82 4.02 -8.57
C VAL A 128 -4.48 4.53 -7.17
N ALA A 129 -3.30 5.13 -7.00
CA ALA A 129 -2.88 5.71 -5.72
C ALA A 129 -3.81 6.85 -5.27
N ALA A 130 -4.21 7.74 -6.18
CA ALA A 130 -5.15 8.82 -5.89
C ALA A 130 -6.53 8.28 -5.48
N ALA A 131 -7.04 7.26 -6.19
CA ALA A 131 -8.30 6.60 -5.84
C ALA A 131 -8.25 5.93 -4.45
N LEU A 132 -7.13 5.29 -4.11
CA LEU A 132 -6.91 4.71 -2.78
C LEU A 132 -6.93 5.78 -1.70
N VAL A 133 -6.15 6.85 -1.88
CA VAL A 133 -6.08 7.97 -0.92
C VAL A 133 -7.46 8.59 -0.72
N LYS A 134 -8.16 8.95 -1.80
CA LYS A 134 -9.49 9.57 -1.72
C LYS A 134 -10.50 8.66 -1.02
N SER A 135 -10.48 7.37 -1.32
CA SER A 135 -11.37 6.39 -0.65
C SER A 135 -11.04 6.26 0.83
N LEU A 136 -9.76 6.16 1.18
CA LEU A 136 -9.32 6.10 2.59
C LEU A 136 -9.67 7.38 3.36
N GLN A 137 -9.47 8.56 2.77
CA GLN A 137 -9.87 9.83 3.39
C GLN A 137 -11.39 9.92 3.61
N LYS A 138 -12.21 9.39 2.69
CA LYS A 138 -13.67 9.35 2.87
C LYS A 138 -14.10 8.50 4.06
N CYS A 139 -13.48 7.34 4.27
CA CYS A 139 -13.84 6.47 5.39
C CYS A 139 -13.11 6.78 6.72
N SER A 140 -11.97 7.46 6.64
CA SER A 140 -11.08 7.75 7.77
C SER A 140 -10.53 9.19 7.66
N PRO A 141 -11.38 10.22 7.74
CA PRO A 141 -11.00 11.61 7.44
C PRO A 141 -9.96 12.18 8.40
N SER A 142 -9.90 11.68 9.64
CA SER A 142 -8.97 12.15 10.68
C SER A 142 -7.65 11.39 10.72
N GLU A 143 -7.45 10.39 9.87
CA GLU A 143 -6.26 9.53 9.91
C GLU A 143 -5.19 10.02 8.93
N ASP A 144 -3.94 9.97 9.37
CA ASP A 144 -2.80 10.30 8.52
C ASP A 144 -2.59 9.23 7.44
N ILE A 145 -2.29 9.67 6.22
CA ILE A 145 -2.05 8.81 5.06
C ILE A 145 -0.73 9.20 4.40
N PHE A 146 0.15 8.23 4.21
CA PHE A 146 1.35 8.40 3.38
C PHE A 146 1.21 7.68 2.04
N VAL A 147 1.69 8.31 0.98
CA VAL A 147 2.02 7.65 -0.28
C VAL A 147 3.54 7.65 -0.42
N ALA A 148 4.12 6.45 -0.36
CA ALA A 148 5.55 6.21 -0.45
C ALA A 148 5.91 5.77 -1.87
N THR A 149 6.79 6.53 -2.52
CA THR A 149 7.21 6.26 -3.90
C THR A 149 8.74 6.20 -3.98
N PRO A 150 9.36 5.24 -4.66
CA PRO A 150 10.82 5.25 -4.82
C PRO A 150 11.30 6.39 -5.73
N HIS A 151 10.50 6.75 -6.74
CA HIS A 151 10.89 7.72 -7.77
C HIS A 151 10.18 9.07 -7.62
N ARG A 152 10.93 10.15 -7.89
CA ARG A 152 10.41 11.53 -7.88
C ARG A 152 9.34 11.77 -8.96
N VAL A 153 9.47 11.11 -10.12
CA VAL A 153 8.48 11.21 -11.20
C VAL A 153 7.12 10.65 -10.77
N GLN A 154 7.12 9.50 -10.08
CA GLN A 154 5.90 8.91 -9.52
C GLN A 154 5.28 9.80 -8.45
N ARG A 155 6.10 10.36 -7.54
CA ARG A 155 5.66 11.35 -6.56
C ARG A 155 4.93 12.54 -7.20
N GLN A 156 5.49 13.09 -8.28
CA GLN A 156 4.88 14.21 -8.99
C GLN A 156 3.57 13.80 -9.67
N ALA A 157 3.53 12.63 -10.31
CA ALA A 157 2.34 12.11 -10.95
C ALA A 157 1.19 11.88 -9.95
N VAL A 158 1.47 11.30 -8.78
CA VAL A 158 0.47 11.13 -7.71
C VAL A 158 -0.06 12.48 -7.24
N LYS A 159 0.81 13.47 -7.02
CA LYS A 159 0.38 14.82 -6.63
C LYS A 159 -0.50 15.48 -7.69
N ALA A 160 -0.20 15.28 -8.97
CA ALA A 160 -1.02 15.77 -10.07
C ALA A 160 -2.39 15.07 -10.11
N ALA A 161 -2.42 13.73 -10.00
CA ALA A 161 -3.65 12.94 -10.00
C ALA A 161 -4.59 13.29 -8.83
N LEU A 162 -4.02 13.57 -7.65
CA LEU A 162 -4.81 14.01 -6.49
C LEU A 162 -5.49 15.36 -6.74
N ARG A 163 -4.77 16.32 -7.35
CA ARG A 163 -5.29 17.67 -7.68
C ARG A 163 -6.34 17.64 -8.80
N ALA A 164 -6.13 16.82 -9.83
CA ALA A 164 -7.01 16.80 -11.02
C ALA A 164 -8.45 16.36 -10.72
N GLY A 165 -8.69 15.64 -9.62
CA GLY A 165 -10.04 15.28 -9.20
C GLY A 165 -10.62 16.17 -8.10
N ASP A 166 -10.02 17.33 -7.82
CA ASP A 166 -10.58 18.39 -6.97
C ASP A 166 -11.22 19.52 -7.82
N ASP A 167 -11.27 19.37 -9.16
CA ASP A 167 -11.69 20.40 -10.14
C ASP A 167 -13.21 20.67 -10.22
N SER A 168 -14.00 20.13 -9.29
CA SER A 168 -15.41 20.53 -9.12
C SER A 168 -15.57 21.24 -7.77
N ASP A 169 -15.60 22.58 -7.81
CA ASP A 169 -15.88 23.53 -6.72
C ASP A 169 -14.83 23.73 -5.60
N SER A 170 -13.68 23.07 -5.64
CA SER A 170 -12.81 23.00 -4.46
C SER A 170 -11.78 24.11 -4.27
N ASP A 171 -11.38 24.91 -5.26
CA ASP A 171 -10.31 25.91 -5.00
C ASP A 171 -10.74 27.06 -4.07
N LEU A 172 -12.01 27.49 -4.13
CA LEU A 172 -12.56 28.45 -3.16
C LEU A 172 -13.01 27.77 -1.86
N VAL A 173 -13.56 26.56 -1.94
CA VAL A 173 -14.01 25.79 -0.76
C VAL A 173 -12.83 25.28 0.07
N HIS A 174 -11.71 24.89 -0.53
CA HIS A 174 -10.47 24.52 0.17
C HIS A 174 -9.72 25.75 0.72
N ALA A 175 -9.84 26.92 0.08
CA ALA A 175 -9.34 28.17 0.65
C ALA A 175 -10.16 28.59 1.88
N PHE A 176 -11.49 28.40 1.86
CA PHE A 176 -12.37 28.63 3.02
C PHE A 176 -12.26 27.52 4.09
N GLN A 177 -12.06 26.25 3.73
CA GLN A 177 -11.83 25.14 4.67
C GLN A 177 -10.49 25.22 5.39
N ARG A 178 -9.47 25.86 4.78
CA ARG A 178 -8.23 26.22 5.49
C ARG A 178 -8.44 27.26 6.60
N MET A 179 -9.59 27.93 6.63
CA MET A 179 -9.98 28.89 7.66
C MET A 179 -10.98 28.33 8.68
N ASP A 180 -11.36 27.04 8.59
CA ASP A 180 -12.19 26.41 9.61
C ASP A 180 -11.29 25.61 10.59
N PRO A 181 -10.97 26.16 11.78
CA PRO A 181 -10.13 25.48 12.78
C PRO A 181 -10.78 24.22 13.40
N MET A 182 -12.00 23.83 12.98
CA MET A 182 -12.71 22.66 13.49
C MET A 182 -12.58 21.38 12.64
N GLU A 183 -12.07 21.42 11.41
CA GLU A 183 -11.87 20.18 10.63
C GLU A 183 -10.55 19.49 11.02
N ASN A 184 -10.66 18.50 11.91
CA ASN A 184 -9.56 17.62 12.32
C ASN A 184 -9.23 16.60 11.20
N ARG A 185 -8.88 17.08 9.99
CA ARG A 185 -8.48 16.23 8.86
C ARG A 185 -7.07 15.70 9.07
N GLY A 186 -6.91 14.41 8.84
CA GLY A 186 -5.63 13.72 8.85
C GLY A 186 -4.69 14.26 7.78
N LYS A 187 -3.39 14.18 8.04
CA LYS A 187 -2.34 14.67 7.16
C LYS A 187 -2.10 13.70 6.00
N LEU A 188 -2.14 14.21 4.78
CA LEU A 188 -1.71 13.49 3.58
C LEU A 188 -0.27 13.89 3.21
N ILE A 189 0.65 12.92 3.14
CA ILE A 189 2.01 13.13 2.65
C ILE A 189 2.28 12.24 1.44
N VAL A 190 2.70 12.83 0.32
CA VAL A 190 3.17 12.12 -0.88
C VAL A 190 4.64 12.44 -1.07
N ASP A 191 5.52 11.48 -0.80
CA ASP A 191 6.96 11.71 -0.92
C ASP A 191 7.77 10.46 -1.31
N THR A 192 9.07 10.66 -1.49
CA THR A 192 9.98 9.54 -1.70
C THR A 192 10.23 8.79 -0.41
N VAL A 193 10.51 7.49 -0.53
CA VAL A 193 10.73 6.60 0.63
C VAL A 193 11.77 7.18 1.60
N GLU A 194 12.85 7.74 1.09
CA GLU A 194 13.93 8.32 1.90
C GLU A 194 13.45 9.52 2.73
N LYS A 195 12.53 10.33 2.20
CA LYS A 195 11.99 11.50 2.90
C LYS A 195 10.95 11.15 3.96
N LEU A 196 10.42 9.94 3.94
CA LEU A 196 9.47 9.45 4.94
C LEU A 196 10.17 8.79 6.14
N GLN A 197 11.50 8.63 6.11
CA GLN A 197 12.25 8.03 7.22
C GLN A 197 12.04 8.83 8.53
N GLY A 198 11.75 8.12 9.61
CA GLY A 198 11.49 8.69 10.94
C GLY A 198 10.05 9.23 11.14
N SER A 199 9.20 9.18 10.12
CA SER A 199 7.77 9.51 10.22
C SER A 199 6.89 8.26 10.12
N GLU A 200 5.62 8.36 10.50
CA GLU A 200 4.66 7.25 10.49
C GLU A 200 3.23 7.78 10.26
N ALA A 201 2.36 6.94 9.69
CA ALA A 201 0.96 7.25 9.36
C ALA A 201 0.05 6.06 9.67
N ALA A 202 -1.25 6.31 9.81
CA ALA A 202 -2.22 5.21 9.98
C ALA A 202 -2.21 4.31 8.75
N PHE A 203 -2.30 4.91 7.57
CA PHE A 203 -2.31 4.22 6.28
C PHE A 203 -1.08 4.56 5.45
N VAL A 204 -0.52 3.55 4.80
CA VAL A 204 0.55 3.73 3.81
C VAL A 204 0.16 3.06 2.50
N VAL A 205 0.25 3.81 1.41
CA VAL A 205 0.20 3.28 0.04
C VAL A 205 1.62 3.32 -0.51
N ALA A 206 2.25 2.16 -0.69
CA ALA A 206 3.60 2.03 -1.21
C ALA A 206 3.56 1.66 -2.70
N LEU A 207 4.19 2.45 -3.56
CA LEU A 207 4.17 2.26 -5.02
C LEU A 207 5.52 1.69 -5.49
N PHE A 208 5.59 0.37 -5.66
CA PHE A 208 6.81 -0.35 -6.06
C PHE A 208 6.50 -1.23 -7.26
N SER A 209 6.41 -0.60 -8.42
CA SER A 209 5.97 -1.28 -9.62
C SER A 209 6.83 -0.87 -10.83
N LEU A 210 6.90 -1.76 -11.81
CA LEU A 210 7.69 -1.59 -13.03
C LEU A 210 6.90 -2.12 -14.24
N PRO A 211 6.87 -1.41 -15.39
CA PRO A 211 6.14 -1.88 -16.56
C PRO A 211 6.76 -3.14 -17.17
N ASP A 212 5.91 -3.98 -17.78
CA ASP A 212 6.26 -5.30 -18.34
C ASP A 212 7.32 -5.22 -19.46
N ASN A 213 7.32 -4.14 -20.25
CA ASN A 213 8.16 -3.97 -21.45
C ASN A 213 9.60 -3.48 -21.16
N THR A 214 10.14 -3.79 -19.99
CA THR A 214 11.46 -3.35 -19.54
C THR A 214 12.47 -4.49 -19.70
N ALA A 215 12.66 -4.95 -20.94
CA ALA A 215 13.61 -6.02 -21.28
C ALA A 215 15.06 -5.51 -21.49
N SER A 216 15.30 -4.20 -21.35
CA SER A 216 16.63 -3.59 -21.51
C SER A 216 17.47 -3.66 -20.22
N GLY A 217 18.80 -3.52 -20.34
CA GLY A 217 19.72 -3.51 -19.19
C GLY A 217 19.41 -2.44 -18.12
N SER A 218 18.78 -1.32 -18.51
CA SER A 218 18.27 -0.29 -17.58
C SER A 218 17.23 -0.81 -16.59
N SER A 219 16.57 -1.92 -16.92
CA SER A 219 15.48 -2.51 -16.14
C SER A 219 16.00 -3.35 -14.99
N GLN A 220 17.21 -3.91 -15.12
CA GLN A 220 17.87 -4.61 -14.03
C GLN A 220 18.31 -3.65 -12.93
N SER A 221 18.89 -2.50 -13.30
CA SER A 221 19.26 -1.47 -12.32
C SER A 221 18.03 -0.87 -11.63
N GLU A 222 16.94 -0.68 -12.37
CA GLU A 222 15.68 -0.16 -11.82
C GLU A 222 15.04 -1.17 -10.86
N LEU A 223 15.02 -2.45 -11.25
CA LEU A 223 14.53 -3.51 -10.39
C LEU A 223 15.38 -3.67 -9.12
N ALA A 224 16.71 -3.60 -9.23
CA ALA A 224 17.61 -3.60 -8.08
C ALA A 224 17.36 -2.38 -7.17
N PHE A 225 17.08 -1.21 -7.75
CA PHE A 225 16.72 0.01 -7.02
C PHE A 225 15.40 -0.15 -6.25
N LEU A 226 14.37 -0.71 -6.87
CA LEU A 226 13.07 -0.99 -6.24
C LEU A 226 13.17 -2.07 -5.15
N LEU A 227 13.93 -3.13 -5.43
CA LEU A 227 14.18 -4.24 -4.51
C LEU A 227 15.29 -3.95 -3.52
N GLU A 228 15.70 -2.69 -3.36
CA GLU A 228 16.61 -2.35 -2.27
C GLU A 228 15.88 -2.59 -0.93
N ARG A 229 16.38 -3.56 -0.15
CA ARG A 229 15.78 -3.98 1.12
C ARG A 229 15.48 -2.81 2.07
N ARG A 230 16.38 -1.83 2.16
CA ARG A 230 16.19 -0.67 3.04
C ARG A 230 14.98 0.16 2.62
N ARG A 231 14.76 0.36 1.32
CA ARG A 231 13.61 1.12 0.81
C ARG A 231 12.30 0.40 1.10
N LEU A 232 12.21 -0.89 0.75
CA LEU A 232 11.02 -1.69 1.03
C LEU A 232 10.67 -1.65 2.51
N ASN A 233 11.66 -1.85 3.37
CA ASN A 233 11.47 -1.79 4.81
C ASN A 233 10.99 -0.42 5.28
N VAL A 234 11.67 0.67 4.89
CA VAL A 234 11.24 2.02 5.28
C VAL A 234 9.81 2.25 4.85
N ALA A 235 9.45 1.99 3.59
CA ALA A 235 8.11 2.20 3.07
C ALA A 235 7.04 1.41 3.86
N ILE A 236 7.23 0.10 4.05
CA ILE A 236 6.24 -0.76 4.72
C ILE A 236 6.12 -0.41 6.21
N SER A 237 7.24 -0.14 6.88
CA SER A 237 7.25 0.11 8.32
C SER A 237 6.71 1.50 8.71
N ARG A 238 6.34 2.37 7.76
CA ARG A 238 5.71 3.66 8.09
C ARG A 238 4.23 3.49 8.50
N ALA A 239 3.63 2.33 8.21
CA ALA A 239 2.21 2.08 8.49
C ALA A 239 2.02 1.66 9.95
N LYS A 240 1.07 2.29 10.64
CA LYS A 240 0.63 1.83 11.97
C LYS A 240 -0.45 0.76 11.86
N THR A 241 -1.31 0.91 10.86
CA THR A 241 -2.60 0.23 10.81
C THR A 241 -2.73 -0.66 9.58
N LEU A 242 -2.55 -0.08 8.38
CA LEU A 242 -2.65 -0.81 7.12
C LEU A 242 -1.62 -0.29 6.11
N CYS A 243 -0.81 -1.21 5.58
CA CYS A 243 0.07 -0.98 4.46
C CYS A 243 -0.53 -1.64 3.21
N ILE A 244 -0.74 -0.85 2.16
CA ILE A 244 -1.15 -1.31 0.84
C ILE A 244 0.04 -1.17 -0.11
N LEU A 245 0.62 -2.28 -0.53
CA LEU A 245 1.67 -2.31 -1.53
C LEU A 245 1.05 -2.44 -2.94
N VAL A 246 1.28 -1.44 -3.78
CA VAL A 246 0.95 -1.47 -5.20
C VAL A 246 2.20 -1.87 -5.96
N THR A 247 2.14 -2.95 -6.71
CA THR A 247 3.30 -3.53 -7.38
C THR A 247 2.93 -4.15 -8.73
N SER A 248 3.91 -4.67 -9.48
CA SER A 248 3.69 -5.34 -10.77
C SER A 248 4.31 -6.73 -10.79
N ASN A 249 3.94 -7.53 -11.80
CA ASN A 249 4.51 -8.86 -11.98
C ASN A 249 6.02 -8.84 -12.17
N ASN A 250 6.60 -7.83 -12.81
CA ASN A 250 8.04 -7.72 -12.96
C ASN A 250 8.79 -7.56 -11.62
N VAL A 251 8.18 -6.90 -10.64
CA VAL A 251 8.78 -6.74 -9.31
C VAL A 251 8.53 -7.99 -8.45
N LEU A 252 7.34 -8.59 -8.57
CA LEU A 252 6.99 -9.81 -7.84
C LEU A 252 7.65 -11.06 -8.41
N ARG A 253 7.97 -11.12 -9.70
CA ARG A 253 8.52 -12.29 -10.40
C ARG A 253 9.69 -11.81 -11.27
N PRO A 254 10.77 -11.29 -10.66
CA PRO A 254 11.90 -10.76 -11.40
C PRO A 254 12.66 -11.87 -12.17
N PRO A 255 13.34 -11.54 -13.28
CA PRO A 255 14.19 -12.49 -13.97
C PRO A 255 15.34 -12.96 -13.09
N VAL A 256 15.79 -14.21 -13.25
CA VAL A 256 16.86 -14.82 -12.44
C VAL A 256 18.15 -13.99 -12.47
N SER A 257 18.45 -13.33 -13.59
CA SER A 257 19.63 -12.47 -13.73
C SER A 257 19.62 -11.28 -12.77
N ALA A 258 18.44 -10.73 -12.44
CA ALA A 258 18.32 -9.65 -11.46
C ALA A 258 18.60 -10.13 -10.03
N LEU A 259 18.44 -11.44 -9.76
CA LEU A 259 18.70 -12.05 -8.47
C LEU A 259 20.15 -12.50 -8.29
N ALA A 260 21.02 -12.29 -9.29
CA ALA A 260 22.45 -12.55 -9.17
C ALA A 260 23.13 -11.59 -8.16
N ASP A 261 22.57 -10.40 -7.98
CA ASP A 261 22.99 -9.46 -6.94
C ASP A 261 22.39 -9.84 -5.57
N GLU A 262 23.26 -10.00 -4.58
CA GLU A 262 22.88 -10.42 -3.23
C GLU A 262 21.94 -9.41 -2.55
N GLY A 263 22.14 -8.11 -2.81
CA GLY A 263 21.30 -7.03 -2.27
C GLY A 263 19.86 -7.15 -2.77
N THR A 264 19.72 -7.30 -4.08
CA THR A 264 18.44 -7.48 -4.79
C THR A 264 17.76 -8.78 -4.36
N ALA A 265 18.50 -9.88 -4.24
CA ALA A 265 17.97 -11.16 -3.76
C ALA A 265 17.42 -11.05 -2.33
N LYS A 266 18.13 -10.36 -1.42
CA LYS A 266 17.65 -10.14 -0.03
C LYS A 266 16.38 -9.30 0.01
N GLY A 267 16.30 -8.24 -0.79
CA GLY A 267 15.08 -7.41 -0.87
C GLY A 267 13.91 -8.14 -1.51
N TYR A 268 14.17 -8.96 -2.53
CA TYR A 268 13.17 -9.83 -3.12
C TYR A 268 12.62 -10.87 -2.12
N THR A 269 13.47 -11.51 -1.31
CA THR A 269 13.02 -12.42 -0.24
C THR A 269 12.12 -11.71 0.77
N PHE A 270 12.45 -10.46 1.11
CA PHE A 270 11.62 -9.64 1.98
C PHE A 270 10.26 -9.31 1.33
N LEU A 271 10.24 -8.98 0.04
CA LEU A 271 9.02 -8.74 -0.73
C LEU A 271 8.16 -10.01 -0.84
N ARG A 272 8.77 -11.19 -1.07
CA ARG A 272 8.06 -12.48 -1.07
C ARG A 272 7.40 -12.76 0.25
N SER A 273 8.10 -12.50 1.34
CA SER A 273 7.55 -12.63 2.68
C SER A 273 6.38 -11.67 2.92
N TYR A 274 6.29 -10.54 2.19
CA TYR A 274 5.13 -9.64 2.21
C TYR A 274 3.97 -10.24 1.42
N GLU A 275 4.20 -10.68 0.18
CA GLU A 275 3.17 -11.29 -0.67
C GLU A 275 2.54 -12.53 -0.02
N GLU A 276 3.33 -13.37 0.65
CA GLU A 276 2.83 -14.58 1.33
C GLU A 276 1.89 -14.28 2.51
N ARG A 277 1.96 -13.07 3.07
CA ARG A 277 1.19 -12.61 4.24
C ARG A 277 0.11 -11.59 3.91
N ALA A 278 0.17 -10.97 2.74
CA ALA A 278 -0.77 -9.95 2.31
C ALA A 278 -2.02 -10.57 1.65
N TRP A 279 -3.17 -9.93 1.88
CA TRP A 279 -4.34 -10.16 1.04
C TRP A 279 -4.13 -9.49 -0.31
N SER A 280 -4.31 -10.22 -1.40
CA SER A 280 -3.94 -9.72 -2.73
C SER A 280 -5.14 -9.53 -3.66
N ALA A 281 -5.10 -8.44 -4.42
CA ALA A 281 -6.04 -8.06 -5.47
C ALA A 281 -5.32 -7.97 -6.83
#